data_AF-A0AAV0FMC9-F1
#
_entry.id   AF-A0AAV0FMC9-F1
#
_cell.length_a   1.000
_cell.length_b   1.000
_cell.length_c   1.000
_cell.angle_alpha   90.00
_cell.angle_beta   90.00
_cell.angle_gamma   90.00
#
_symmetry.space_group_name_H-M   'P 1'
#
loop_
_entity.id
_entity.type
_entity.pdbx_description
1 polymer ?
#
loop_
_entity_poly.entity_id
_entity_poly.type
_entity_poly.pdbx_seq_one_letter_code
_entity_poly.pdbx_strand_id
1 'polypeptide(L)'
;MDPEPNPFPSPQHPTSVNMASQISEESSTKKPKRVKSDGIVRPEGRKSCKEKKRKLNAEIGVVEVINKVQCILEKQIEFNVAALQLRRENQQKEYAFREQVMKRKIELKEKKLELKMKELEMKERAHHRAHQEFIMHLDLSKLPPTVRATYEVIQAKILKEWEIGYFSGI
;
A
#
# COMPACT_ATOMS: atom_id res chain seq x y z
N MET A 1 20.58 0.19 24.96
CA MET A 1 19.66 0.35 23.81
C MET A 1 20.50 0.09 22.60
N ASP A 2 20.65 -1.20 22.28
CA ASP A 2 21.51 -1.67 21.20
C ASP A 2 20.75 -1.58 19.87
N PRO A 3 21.36 -1.08 18.79
CA PRO A 3 20.71 -1.06 17.49
C PRO A 3 20.63 -2.47 16.88
N GLU A 4 19.44 -2.86 16.42
CA GLU A 4 19.20 -4.11 15.69
C GLU A 4 20.08 -4.24 14.44
N PRO A 5 20.54 -5.45 14.09
CA PRO A 5 21.36 -5.68 12.90
C PRO A 5 20.52 -5.64 11.62
N ASN A 6 21.04 -4.94 10.62
CA ASN A 6 20.45 -4.71 9.30
C ASN A 6 20.39 -6.03 8.49
N PRO A 7 19.22 -6.48 7.96
CA PRO A 7 19.07 -7.82 7.39
C PRO A 7 19.36 -7.95 5.89
N PHE A 8 19.96 -6.95 5.23
CA PHE A 8 20.18 -6.98 3.78
C PHE A 8 21.67 -7.01 3.40
N PRO A 9 22.17 -8.07 2.73
CA PRO A 9 23.50 -8.06 2.14
C PRO A 9 23.51 -7.23 0.85
N SER A 10 24.48 -6.32 0.74
CA SER A 10 24.72 -5.50 -0.46
C SER A 10 25.03 -6.35 -1.69
N PRO A 11 24.54 -5.98 -2.89
CA PRO A 11 24.85 -6.70 -4.13
C PRO A 11 26.35 -6.61 -4.47
N GLN A 12 27.00 -7.77 -4.61
CA GLN A 12 28.38 -7.88 -5.10
C GLN A 12 28.38 -7.69 -6.63
N HIS A 13 29.17 -6.72 -7.12
CA HIS A 13 29.46 -6.57 -8.54
C HIS A 13 30.41 -7.69 -9.00
N PRO A 14 30.14 -8.38 -10.13
CA PRO A 14 31.12 -9.28 -10.69
C PRO A 14 32.29 -8.50 -11.31
N THR A 15 33.47 -8.93 -10.89
CA THR A 15 34.81 -8.48 -11.22
C THR A 15 35.11 -8.63 -12.71
N SER A 16 35.79 -7.63 -13.25
CA SER A 16 36.50 -7.62 -14.53
C SER A 16 37.26 -8.94 -14.78
N VAL A 17 36.90 -9.66 -15.85
CA VAL A 17 37.73 -10.76 -16.38
C VAL A 17 38.45 -10.23 -17.61
N ASN A 18 39.73 -9.96 -17.39
CA ASN A 18 40.74 -9.66 -18.39
C ASN A 18 41.09 -10.97 -19.11
N MET A 19 40.88 -11.06 -20.42
CA MET A 19 41.36 -12.19 -21.23
C MET A 19 42.29 -11.65 -22.33
N ALA A 20 43.54 -11.44 -21.95
CA ALA A 20 44.65 -11.48 -22.88
C ALA A 20 45.04 -12.95 -23.06
N SER A 21 45.01 -13.44 -24.30
CA SER A 21 45.76 -14.64 -24.68
C SER A 21 46.30 -14.44 -26.10
N GLN A 22 47.62 -14.37 -26.15
CA GLN A 22 48.44 -14.46 -27.34
C GLN A 22 48.35 -15.88 -27.88
N ILE A 23 48.19 -16.03 -29.20
CA ILE A 23 48.71 -17.17 -29.94
C ILE A 23 49.35 -16.61 -31.21
N SER A 24 50.68 -16.67 -31.22
CA SER A 24 51.50 -16.64 -32.43
C SER A 24 51.49 -18.04 -33.02
N GLU A 25 51.25 -18.18 -34.32
CA GLU A 25 51.91 -19.23 -35.10
C GLU A 25 51.91 -18.90 -36.59
N GLU A 26 53.08 -19.17 -37.15
CA GLU A 26 53.60 -18.84 -38.45
C GLU A 26 53.02 -19.81 -39.51
N SER A 27 52.54 -19.31 -40.65
CA SER A 27 52.47 -20.16 -41.84
C SER A 27 52.72 -19.36 -43.11
N SER A 28 53.90 -19.62 -43.69
CA SER A 28 54.32 -19.13 -44.97
C SER A 28 53.46 -19.75 -46.08
N THR A 29 52.69 -18.94 -46.79
CA THR A 29 52.13 -19.33 -48.09
C THR A 29 52.75 -18.49 -49.20
N LYS A 30 53.56 -19.16 -50.02
CA LYS A 30 54.19 -18.67 -51.27
C LYS A 30 53.14 -17.96 -52.15
N LYS A 31 53.39 -16.69 -52.46
CA LYS A 31 52.62 -15.93 -53.46
C LYS A 31 52.91 -16.48 -54.87
N PRO A 32 51.92 -16.77 -55.72
CA PRO A 32 52.19 -17.08 -57.12
C PRO A 32 52.68 -15.82 -57.84
N LYS A 33 53.77 -15.95 -58.61
CA LYS A 33 54.31 -14.90 -59.48
C LYS A 33 53.21 -14.47 -60.45
N ARG A 34 52.74 -13.24 -60.27
CA ARG A 34 51.72 -12.61 -61.11
C ARG A 34 52.38 -12.15 -62.41
N VAL A 35 52.02 -12.80 -63.52
CA VAL A 35 52.33 -12.34 -64.87
C VAL A 35 51.74 -10.94 -65.03
N LYS A 36 52.58 -9.97 -65.39
CA LYS A 36 52.15 -8.60 -65.69
C LYS A 36 51.50 -8.62 -67.07
N SER A 37 50.19 -8.86 -67.13
CA SER A 37 49.40 -8.60 -68.32
C SER A 37 49.11 -7.11 -68.40
N ASP A 38 49.44 -6.49 -69.53
CA ASP A 38 49.23 -5.09 -69.81
C ASP A 38 47.79 -4.65 -69.57
N GLY A 39 47.68 -3.46 -68.98
CA GLY A 39 46.48 -2.97 -68.34
C GLY A 39 45.36 -2.60 -69.31
N ILE A 40 44.21 -3.22 -69.12
CA ILE A 40 42.94 -2.55 -69.41
C ILE A 40 42.82 -1.42 -68.37
N VAL A 41 43.00 -0.18 -68.81
CA VAL A 41 42.77 1.01 -67.99
C VAL A 41 41.32 0.97 -67.52
N ARG A 42 41.15 0.79 -66.21
CA ARG A 42 39.85 0.66 -65.55
C ARG A 42 39.17 2.03 -65.60
N PRO A 43 37.89 2.14 -66.00
CA PRO A 43 37.21 3.44 -66.08
C PRO A 43 37.28 4.18 -64.74
N GLU A 44 37.68 5.45 -64.78
CA GLU A 44 37.55 6.34 -63.63
C GLU A 44 36.08 6.38 -63.19
N GLY A 45 35.84 6.09 -61.91
CA GLY A 45 34.48 6.03 -61.35
C GLY A 45 34.15 4.71 -60.61
N ARG A 46 34.82 3.60 -60.94
CA ARG A 46 34.53 2.30 -60.28
C ARG A 46 34.88 2.27 -58.78
N LYS A 47 35.86 3.08 -58.33
CA LYS A 47 36.20 3.23 -56.91
C LYS A 47 35.13 4.04 -56.14
N SER A 48 34.66 5.14 -56.72
CA SER A 48 33.59 5.99 -56.16
C SER A 48 32.30 5.22 -55.92
N CYS A 49 31.87 4.38 -56.86
CA CYS A 49 30.66 3.56 -56.70
C CYS A 49 30.77 2.54 -55.54
N LYS A 50 31.94 1.92 -55.36
CA LYS A 50 32.20 0.97 -54.27
C LYS A 50 32.23 1.67 -52.90
N GLU A 51 32.84 2.85 -52.83
CA GLU A 51 32.86 3.71 -51.64
C GLU A 51 31.44 4.08 -51.21
N LYS A 52 30.61 4.56 -52.15
CA LYS A 52 29.20 4.92 -51.92
C LYS A 52 28.39 3.74 -51.36
N LYS A 53 28.57 2.53 -51.90
CA LYS A 53 27.87 1.33 -51.40
C LYS A 53 28.30 0.96 -49.97
N ARG A 54 29.59 1.07 -49.65
CA ARG A 54 30.08 0.83 -48.28
C ARG A 54 29.49 1.85 -47.30
N LYS A 55 29.45 3.11 -47.70
CA LYS A 55 28.87 4.19 -46.90
C LYS A 55 27.39 3.97 -46.65
N LEU A 56 26.60 3.66 -47.68
CA LEU A 56 25.18 3.32 -47.55
C LEU A 56 24.96 2.15 -46.58
N ASN A 57 25.74 1.07 -46.69
CA ASN A 57 25.63 -0.06 -45.77
C ASN A 57 25.97 0.33 -44.32
N ALA A 58 26.94 1.21 -44.11
CA ALA A 58 27.26 1.73 -42.79
C ALA A 58 26.11 2.61 -42.25
N GLU A 59 25.53 3.47 -43.08
CA GLU A 59 24.37 4.31 -42.75
C GLU A 59 23.15 3.44 -42.36
N ILE A 60 22.90 2.34 -43.09
CA ILE A 60 21.85 1.36 -42.74
C ILE A 60 22.10 0.76 -41.35
N GLY A 61 23.34 0.35 -41.06
CA GLY A 61 23.69 -0.18 -39.73
C GLY A 61 23.49 0.83 -38.60
N VAL A 62 23.78 2.11 -38.84
CA VAL A 62 23.52 3.19 -37.87
C VAL A 62 22.03 3.36 -37.62
N VAL A 63 21.21 3.35 -38.67
CA VAL A 63 19.75 3.44 -38.54
C VAL A 63 19.18 2.28 -37.72
N GLU A 64 19.66 1.05 -37.93
CA GLU A 64 19.23 -0.10 -37.12
C GLU A 64 19.56 0.07 -35.63
N VAL A 65 20.75 0.58 -35.31
CA VAL A 65 21.15 0.83 -33.91
C VAL A 65 20.27 1.91 -33.29
N ILE A 66 20.00 3.01 -34.00
CA ILE A 66 19.11 4.07 -33.54
C ILE A 66 17.72 3.52 -33.25
N ASN A 67 17.15 2.72 -34.16
CA ASN A 67 15.84 2.11 -33.98
C ASN A 67 15.79 1.19 -32.75
N LYS A 68 16.85 0.41 -32.50
CA LYS A 68 16.95 -0.44 -31.29
C LYS A 68 16.98 0.41 -30.02
N VAL A 69 17.76 1.48 -30.00
CA VAL A 69 17.83 2.40 -28.86
C VAL A 69 16.47 3.06 -28.61
N GLN A 70 15.81 3.53 -29.67
CA GLN A 70 14.47 4.12 -29.58
C GLN A 70 13.46 3.12 -28.98
N CYS A 71 13.42 1.88 -29.50
CA CYS A 71 12.53 0.84 -28.98
C CYS A 71 12.80 0.52 -27.49
N ILE A 72 14.06 0.53 -27.05
CA ILE A 72 14.41 0.32 -25.64
C ILE A 72 13.89 1.48 -24.78
N LEU A 73 14.06 2.71 -25.23
CA LEU A 73 13.60 3.90 -24.51
C LEU A 73 12.07 3.93 -24.38
N GLU A 74 11.35 3.62 -25.46
CA GLU A 74 9.89 3.53 -25.45
C GLU A 74 9.40 2.51 -24.41
N LYS A 75 9.98 1.30 -24.39
CA LYS A 75 9.67 0.27 -23.39
C LYS A 75 10.02 0.70 -21.97
N GLN A 76 11.12 1.42 -21.78
CA GLN A 76 11.51 1.91 -20.46
C GLN A 76 10.51 2.97 -19.95
N ILE A 77 10.02 3.84 -20.84
CA ILE A 77 8.99 4.84 -20.52
C ILE A 77 7.71 4.12 -20.11
N GLU A 78 7.24 3.15 -20.89
CA GLU A 78 6.05 2.36 -20.58
C GLU A 78 6.16 1.66 -19.22
N PHE A 79 7.30 1.00 -18.97
CA PHE A 79 7.57 0.35 -17.69
C PHE A 79 7.52 1.33 -16.52
N ASN A 80 8.18 2.49 -16.66
CA ASN A 80 8.20 3.52 -15.63
C ASN A 80 6.80 4.08 -15.35
N VAL A 81 5.99 4.31 -16.39
CA VAL A 81 4.60 4.77 -16.24
C VAL A 81 3.77 3.74 -15.48
N ALA A 82 3.86 2.45 -15.87
CA ALA A 82 3.15 1.38 -15.18
C ALA A 82 3.58 1.25 -13.71
N ALA A 83 4.88 1.32 -13.44
CA ALA A 83 5.41 1.27 -12.07
C ALA A 83 4.92 2.45 -11.21
N LEU A 84 4.87 3.66 -11.77
CA LEU A 84 4.35 4.85 -11.09
C LEU A 84 2.85 4.73 -10.81
N GLN A 85 2.08 4.21 -11.77
CA GLN A 85 0.63 4.01 -11.59
C GLN A 85 0.36 3.00 -10.48
N LEU A 86 1.04 1.86 -10.48
CA LEU A 86 0.94 0.85 -9.42
C LEU A 86 1.30 1.43 -8.05
N ARG A 87 2.34 2.27 -7.98
CA ARG A 87 2.73 2.95 -6.75
C ARG A 87 1.64 3.88 -6.22
N ARG A 88 0.99 4.68 -7.09
CA ARG A 88 -0.12 5.55 -6.70
C ARG A 88 -1.32 4.74 -6.19
N GLU A 89 -1.69 3.67 -6.90
CA GLU A 89 -2.82 2.81 -6.51
C GLU A 89 -2.57 2.13 -5.17
N ASN A 90 -1.35 1.63 -4.94
CA ASN A 90 -0.98 1.04 -3.66
C ASN A 90 -1.03 2.06 -2.53
N GLN A 91 -0.52 3.28 -2.75
CA GLN A 91 -0.62 4.35 -1.76
C GLN A 91 -2.08 4.70 -1.45
N GLN A 92 -2.94 4.82 -2.46
CA GLN A 92 -4.37 5.09 -2.25
C GLN A 92 -5.05 3.98 -1.45
N LYS A 93 -4.79 2.71 -1.78
CA LYS A 93 -5.33 1.56 -1.03
C LYS A 93 -4.83 1.55 0.42
N GLU A 94 -3.56 1.88 0.63
CA GLU A 94 -2.97 1.96 1.97
C GLU A 94 -3.59 3.09 2.80
N TYR A 95 -3.78 4.28 2.22
CA TYR A 95 -4.46 5.39 2.91
C TYR A 95 -5.91 5.03 3.25
N ALA A 96 -6.67 4.49 2.31
CA ALA A 96 -8.06 4.08 2.55
C ALA A 96 -8.17 3.00 3.64
N PHE A 97 -7.24 2.03 3.64
CA PHE A 97 -7.18 1.01 4.69
C PHE A 97 -6.87 1.63 6.06
N ARG A 98 -5.87 2.51 6.15
CA ARG A 98 -5.52 3.21 7.39
C ARG A 98 -6.69 4.04 7.92
N GLU A 99 -7.39 4.74 7.06
CA GLU A 99 -8.60 5.50 7.41
C GLU A 99 -9.70 4.57 7.97
N GLN A 100 -9.98 3.46 7.28
CA GLN A 100 -10.98 2.50 7.73
C GLN A 100 -10.64 1.89 9.11
N VAL A 101 -9.37 1.57 9.34
CA VAL A 101 -8.90 1.05 10.63
C VAL A 101 -9.08 2.09 11.74
N MET A 102 -8.71 3.34 11.48
CA MET A 102 -8.90 4.42 12.46
C MET A 102 -10.39 4.65 12.76
N LYS A 103 -11.24 4.68 11.73
CA LYS A 103 -12.69 4.85 11.87
C LYS A 103 -13.29 3.74 12.74
N ARG A 104 -13.00 2.47 12.45
CA ARG A 104 -13.48 1.34 13.26
C ARG A 104 -12.98 1.39 14.70
N LYS A 105 -11.73 1.83 14.91
CA LYS A 105 -11.16 1.96 16.26
C LYS A 105 -11.89 3.02 17.09
N ILE A 106 -12.28 4.14 16.47
CA ILE A 106 -13.07 5.19 17.12
C ILE A 106 -14.48 4.66 17.44
N GLU A 107 -15.15 4.07 16.45
CA GLU A 107 -16.50 3.52 16.62
C GLU A 107 -16.57 2.48 17.75
N LEU A 108 -15.58 1.59 17.85
CA LEU A 108 -15.52 0.61 18.95
C LEU A 108 -15.30 1.27 20.31
N LYS A 109 -14.52 2.35 20.38
CA LYS A 109 -14.33 3.10 21.63
C LYS A 109 -15.63 3.80 22.04
N GLU A 110 -16.32 4.43 21.10
CA GLU A 110 -17.61 5.09 21.33
C GLU A 110 -18.67 4.10 21.81
N LYS A 111 -18.85 2.98 21.11
CA LYS A 111 -19.78 1.91 21.52
C LYS A 111 -19.47 1.36 22.90
N LYS A 112 -18.18 1.21 23.23
CA LYS A 112 -17.76 0.76 24.56
C LYS A 112 -18.15 1.76 25.66
N LEU A 113 -18.00 3.05 25.40
CA LEU A 113 -18.41 4.10 26.34
C LEU A 113 -19.93 4.15 26.48
N GLU A 114 -20.65 4.07 25.36
CA GLU A 114 -22.11 4.06 25.33
C GLU A 114 -22.68 2.88 26.13
N LEU A 115 -22.15 1.66 25.93
CA LEU A 115 -22.56 0.48 26.69
C LEU A 115 -22.30 0.65 28.19
N LYS A 116 -21.17 1.25 28.59
CA LYS A 116 -20.88 1.53 30.00
C LYS A 116 -21.87 2.53 30.59
N MET A 117 -22.22 3.59 29.85
CA MET A 117 -23.21 4.56 30.31
C MET A 117 -24.59 3.93 30.46
N LYS A 118 -25.03 3.14 29.47
CA LYS A 118 -26.29 2.39 29.52
C LYS A 118 -26.32 1.39 30.67
N GLU A 119 -25.21 0.69 30.93
CA GLU A 119 -25.13 -0.25 32.05
C GLU A 119 -25.29 0.48 33.40
N LEU A 120 -24.64 1.63 33.56
CA LEU A 120 -24.78 2.45 34.76
C LEU A 120 -26.20 2.97 34.93
N GLU A 121 -26.82 3.50 33.86
CA GLU A 121 -28.21 3.96 33.88
C GLU A 121 -29.17 2.82 34.26
N MET A 122 -28.98 1.64 33.68
CA MET A 122 -29.82 0.48 33.99
C MET A 122 -29.62 0.00 35.43
N LYS A 123 -28.39 0.03 35.96
CA LYS A 123 -28.12 -0.28 37.37
C LYS A 123 -28.78 0.72 38.31
N GLU A 124 -28.67 2.02 38.02
CA GLU A 124 -29.30 3.06 38.82
C GLU A 124 -30.82 2.96 38.77
N ARG A 125 -31.41 2.75 37.58
CA ARG A 125 -32.85 2.55 37.41
C ARG A 125 -33.33 1.29 38.14
N ALA A 126 -32.59 0.19 38.07
CA ALA A 126 -32.92 -1.05 38.78
C ALA A 126 -32.83 -0.87 40.30
N HIS A 127 -31.78 -0.21 40.80
CA HIS A 127 -31.63 0.10 42.22
C HIS A 127 -32.77 1.03 42.70
N HIS A 128 -33.10 2.05 41.91
CA HIS A 128 -34.20 2.96 42.20
C HIS A 128 -35.54 2.21 42.25
N ARG A 129 -35.84 1.34 41.29
CA ARG A 129 -37.03 0.48 41.29
C ARG A 129 -37.08 -0.45 42.51
N ALA A 130 -35.98 -1.14 42.82
CA ALA A 130 -35.90 -2.00 43.99
C ALA A 130 -36.11 -1.23 45.31
N HIS A 131 -35.60 0.00 45.41
CA HIS A 131 -35.84 0.86 46.56
C HIS A 131 -37.30 1.30 46.66
N GLN A 132 -37.94 1.66 45.54
CA GLN A 132 -39.36 1.97 45.49
C GLN A 132 -40.20 0.77 45.92
N GLU A 133 -39.90 -0.42 45.41
CA GLU A 133 -40.56 -1.67 45.81
C GLU A 133 -40.39 -1.93 47.31
N PHE A 134 -39.19 -1.76 47.86
CA PHE A 134 -38.95 -1.88 49.30
C PHE A 134 -39.86 -0.95 50.11
N ILE A 135 -39.99 0.32 49.71
CA ILE A 135 -40.87 1.30 50.37
C ILE A 135 -42.34 0.89 50.25
N MET A 136 -42.77 0.41 49.09
CA MET A 136 -44.16 -0.01 48.85
C MET A 136 -44.55 -1.24 49.68
N HIS A 137 -43.60 -2.13 49.98
CA HIS A 137 -43.85 -3.33 50.80
C HIS A 137 -43.60 -3.13 52.30
N LEU A 138 -43.23 -1.91 52.73
CA LEU A 138 -42.97 -1.62 54.14
C LEU A 138 -44.28 -1.60 54.95
N ASP A 139 -44.32 -2.35 56.04
CA ASP A 139 -45.47 -2.40 56.96
C ASP A 139 -45.51 -1.14 57.85
N LEU A 140 -46.32 -0.18 57.42
CA LEU A 140 -46.48 1.13 58.05
C LEU A 140 -47.11 1.09 59.46
N SER A 141 -47.81 0.01 59.81
CA SER A 141 -48.44 -0.14 61.12
C SER A 141 -47.40 -0.22 62.25
N LYS A 142 -46.20 -0.74 61.93
CA LYS A 142 -45.06 -0.90 62.85
C LYS A 142 -44.25 0.37 63.06
N LEU A 143 -44.53 1.42 62.29
CA LEU A 143 -43.81 2.70 62.37
C LEU A 143 -44.52 3.70 63.29
N PRO A 144 -43.77 4.58 63.98
CA PRO A 144 -44.34 5.70 64.73
C PRO A 144 -45.19 6.62 63.84
N PRO A 145 -46.23 7.29 64.37
CA PRO A 145 -47.15 8.10 63.57
C PRO A 145 -46.48 9.14 62.67
N THR A 146 -45.46 9.84 63.19
CA THR A 146 -44.71 10.85 62.43
C THR A 146 -43.96 10.26 61.23
N VAL A 147 -43.36 9.08 61.40
CA VAL A 147 -42.60 8.39 60.35
C VAL A 147 -43.56 7.71 59.35
N ARG A 148 -44.68 7.19 59.85
CA ARG A 148 -45.75 6.64 59.01
C ARG A 148 -46.23 7.66 57.99
N ALA A 149 -46.61 8.85 58.45
CA ALA A 149 -47.10 9.92 57.57
C ALA A 149 -46.08 10.30 56.47
N THR A 150 -44.77 10.27 56.77
CA THR A 150 -43.76 10.56 55.73
C THR A 150 -43.69 9.46 54.67
N TYR A 151 -43.75 8.18 55.07
CA TYR A 151 -43.71 7.08 54.12
C TYR A 151 -45.00 6.97 53.30
N GLU A 152 -46.17 7.32 53.85
CA GLU A 152 -47.42 7.41 53.08
C GLU A 152 -47.32 8.42 51.93
N VAL A 153 -46.73 9.60 52.20
CA VAL A 153 -46.47 10.61 51.16
C VAL A 153 -45.49 10.09 50.10
N ILE A 154 -44.45 9.36 50.51
CA ILE A 154 -43.48 8.77 49.57
C ILE A 154 -44.14 7.68 48.72
N GLN A 155 -44.97 6.79 49.31
CA GLN A 155 -45.71 5.77 48.57
C GLN A 155 -46.66 6.40 47.55
N ALA A 156 -47.40 7.46 47.92
CA ALA A 156 -48.27 8.18 46.99
C ALA A 156 -47.48 8.79 45.81
N LYS A 157 -46.28 9.34 46.08
CA LYS A 157 -45.40 9.86 45.04
C LYS A 157 -44.90 8.75 44.09
N ILE A 158 -44.49 7.61 44.63
CA ILE A 158 -44.06 6.43 43.86
C ILE A 158 -45.19 5.93 42.96
N LEU A 159 -46.41 5.80 43.49
CA LEU A 159 -47.58 5.38 42.70
C LEU A 159 -47.83 6.33 41.52
N LYS A 160 -47.76 7.64 41.75
CA LYS A 160 -47.88 8.64 40.68
C LYS A 160 -46.77 8.51 39.62
N GLU A 161 -45.53 8.27 40.03
CA GLU A 161 -44.41 8.03 39.11
C GLU A 161 -44.62 6.75 38.29
N TRP A 162 -45.19 5.70 38.90
CA TRP A 162 -45.50 4.45 38.22
C TRP A 162 -46.62 4.60 37.21
N GLU A 163 -47.70 5.31 37.56
CA GLU A 163 -48.79 5.65 36.64
C GLU A 163 -48.26 6.40 35.41
N ILE A 164 -47.44 7.43 35.61
CA ILE A 164 -46.81 8.18 34.51
C ILE A 164 -45.96 7.24 33.64
N GLY A 165 -45.14 6.38 34.24
CA GLY A 165 -44.30 5.43 33.52
C GLY A 165 -45.06 4.40 32.68
N TYR A 166 -46.25 3.97 33.12
CA TYR A 166 -47.13 3.06 32.37
C TYR A 166 -47.81 3.73 31.17
N PHE A 167 -48.15 5.02 31.27
CA PHE A 167 -48.76 5.77 30.16
C PHE A 167 -47.74 6.33 29.16
N SER A 168 -46.45 6.36 29.51
CA SER A 168 -45.39 6.93 28.66
C SER A 168 -44.87 5.98 27.59
N GLY A 169 -45.27 4.70 27.59
CA GLY A 169 -44.88 3.73 26.57
C GLY A 169 -43.39 3.36 26.62
N ILE A 170 -43.13 2.10 26.98
CA ILE A 170 -42.08 1.34 26.32
C ILE A 170 -42.43 1.26 24.82
#